data_AF-A0A3D0YNU6-F1
#
_entry.id   AF-A0A3D0YNU6-F1
#
_cell.length_a   1.000
_cell.length_b   1.000
_cell.length_c   1.000
_cell.angle_alpha   90.00
_cell.angle_beta   90.00
_cell.angle_gamma   90.00
#
_symmetry.space_group_name_H-M   'P 1'
#
loop_
_entity.id
_entity.type
_entity.pdbx_description
1 polymer ?
#
loop_
_entity_poly.entity_id
_entity_poly.type
_entity_poly.pdbx_seq_one_letter_code
_entity_poly.pdbx_strand_id
1 'polypeptide(L)' 'GGIPILGMFSGYLFHPTYSATRPDGTIVMRVRKQPAFFEGKFTIEKLTDLSLQEEVNLIYSFLMLLLLERARG' A
#
# COMPACT_ATOMS: atom_id res chain seq x y z
N GLY A 1 -31.07 -10.84 -6.12
CA GLY A 1 -30.29 -11.35 -7.26
C GLY A 1 -29.25 -10.30 -7.62
N GLY A 2 -28.00 -10.53 -7.24
CA GLY A 2 -26.86 -9.74 -7.70
C GLY A 2 -26.00 -10.65 -8.56
N ILE A 3 -25.62 -10.20 -9.75
CA ILE A 3 -24.78 -10.97 -10.67
C ILE A 3 -23.44 -11.23 -9.96
N PRO A 4 -23.06 -12.48 -9.64
CA PRO A 4 -21.85 -12.79 -8.86
C PRO A 4 -20.57 -12.26 -9.49
N ILE A 5 -20.59 -12.07 -10.81
CA ILE A 5 -19.47 -11.67 -11.65
C ILE A 5 -19.05 -10.21 -11.38
N LEU A 6 -20.00 -9.30 -11.13
CA LEU A 6 -19.67 -7.89 -10.86
C LEU A 6 -18.96 -7.69 -9.51
N GLY A 7 -19.22 -8.57 -8.54
CA GLY A 7 -18.53 -8.56 -7.25
C GLY A 7 -17.06 -9.02 -7.33
N MET A 8 -16.70 -9.84 -8.32
CA MET A 8 -15.30 -10.28 -8.53
C MET A 8 -14.43 -9.21 -9.19
N PHE A 9 -15.01 -8.31 -10.00
CA PHE A 9 -14.26 -7.29 -10.73
C PHE A 9 -14.16 -5.93 -10.03
N SER A 10 -15.00 -5.64 -9.03
CA SER A 10 -14.95 -4.34 -8.32
C SER A 10 -13.71 -4.19 -7.43
N GLY A 11 -13.23 -5.29 -6.82
CA GLY A 11 -12.04 -5.28 -5.95
C GLY A 11 -10.69 -5.32 -6.69
N TYR A 12 -10.69 -5.59 -8.00
CA TYR A 12 -9.48 -5.78 -8.81
C TYR A 12 -8.96 -4.49 -9.49
N LEU A 13 -9.82 -3.47 -9.65
CA LEU A 13 -9.44 -2.29 -10.43
C LEU A 13 -8.58 -1.27 -9.65
N PHE A 14 -8.65 -1.25 -8.32
CA PHE A 14 -7.94 -0.25 -7.53
C PHE A 14 -6.64 -0.83 -6.96
N HIS A 15 -5.51 -0.32 -7.47
CA HIS A 15 -4.16 -0.60 -6.98
C HIS A 15 -3.71 0.58 -6.10
N PRO A 16 -4.16 0.68 -4.83
CA PRO A 16 -3.86 1.82 -3.99
C PRO A 16 -2.34 1.97 -3.82
N THR A 17 -1.92 3.22 -3.83
CA THR A 17 -0.54 3.64 -3.64
C THR A 17 -0.51 4.64 -2.50
N TYR A 18 0.30 4.38 -1.48
CA TYR A 18 0.47 5.25 -0.33
C TYR A 18 1.90 5.79 -0.32
N SER A 19 2.06 7.07 -0.02
CA SER A 19 3.36 7.75 0.01
C SER A 19 3.61 8.33 1.39
N ALA A 20 4.79 8.07 1.94
CA ALA A 20 5.27 8.76 3.13
C ALA A 20 5.96 10.06 2.70
N THR A 21 5.52 11.16 3.29
CA THR A 21 6.06 12.49 3.01
C THR A 21 6.74 13.09 4.24
N ARG A 22 7.81 13.83 4.03
CA ARG A 22 8.36 14.74 5.04
C ARG A 22 7.43 15.95 5.22
N PRO A 23 7.60 16.73 6.31
CA PRO A 23 6.83 17.97 6.53
C PRO A 23 6.97 18.98 5.39
N ASP A 24 8.10 18.97 4.68
CA ASP A 24 8.36 19.81 3.51
C ASP A 24 7.68 19.33 2.21
N GLY A 25 6.95 18.21 2.25
CA GLY A 25 6.26 17.60 1.11
C GLY A 25 7.11 16.60 0.31
N THR A 26 8.38 16.39 0.65
CA THR A 26 9.24 15.43 -0.06
C THR A 26 8.72 14.00 0.16
N ILE A 27 8.46 13.28 -0.93
CA ILE A 27 8.09 11.86 -0.85
C ILE A 27 9.35 11.03 -0.64
N VAL A 28 9.40 10.28 0.46
CA VAL A 28 10.60 9.53 0.86
C VAL A 28 10.51 8.05 0.59
N MET A 29 9.31 7.50 0.70
CA MET A 29 9.04 6.08 0.49
C MET A 29 7.60 5.90 0.03
N ARG A 30 7.37 4.88 -0.79
CA ARG A 30 6.07 4.59 -1.38
C ARG A 30 5.76 3.11 -1.29
N VAL A 31 4.52 2.77 -0.96
CA VAL A 31 4.00 1.41 -1.05
C VAL A 31 2.89 1.33 -2.09
N ARG A 32 2.94 0.32 -2.97
CA ARG A 32 1.96 0.09 -4.03
C ARG A 32 1.43 -1.33 -3.97
N LYS A 33 0.11 -1.49 -4.01
CA LYS A 33 -0.53 -2.80 -4.23
C LYS A 33 -0.28 -3.26 -5.65
N GLN A 34 0.26 -4.46 -5.81
CA GLN A 34 0.47 -5.08 -7.10
C GLN A 34 -0.77 -5.87 -7.52
N PRO A 35 -1.07 -5.95 -8.83
CA PRO A 35 -2.08 -6.86 -9.33
C PRO A 35 -1.72 -8.30 -8.95
N ALA A 36 -2.63 -8.99 -8.29
CA ALA A 36 -2.44 -10.39 -7.90
C ALA A 36 -3.80 -11.09 -7.81
N PHE A 37 -3.88 -12.28 -8.41
CA PHE A 37 -5.15 -13.01 -8.57
C PHE A 37 -5.72 -13.54 -7.24
N PHE A 38 -4.85 -13.82 -6.26
CA PHE A 38 -5.25 -14.41 -4.97
C PHE A 38 -4.49 -13.87 -3.74
N GLU A 39 -3.45 -13.05 -3.92
CA GLU A 39 -2.54 -12.63 -2.84
C GLU A 39 -2.45 -11.11 -2.67
N GLY A 40 -2.21 -10.65 -1.43
CA GLY A 40 -1.89 -9.25 -1.14
C GLY A 40 -0.41 -8.95 -1.38
N LYS A 41 -0.01 -8.76 -2.65
CA LYS A 41 1.37 -8.41 -3.01
C LYS A 41 1.56 -6.89 -2.99
N PHE A 42 2.60 -6.42 -2.30
CA PHE A 42 2.94 -5.01 -2.20
C PHE A 42 4.42 -4.79 -2.56
N THR A 43 4.70 -3.67 -3.23
CA THR A 43 6.07 -3.19 -3.46
C THR A 43 6.31 -1.96 -2.61
N ILE A 44 7.44 -1.92 -1.91
CA ILE A 44 7.91 -0.74 -1.19
C ILE A 44 9.12 -0.20 -1.94
N GLU A 45 9.07 1.08 -2.30
CA GLU A 45 10.11 1.79 -3.03
C GLU A 45 10.67 2.91 -2.15
N LYS A 46 11.98 2.89 -1.92
CA LYS A 46 12.71 4.02 -1.33
C LYS A 46 13.01 5.05 -2.42
N LEU A 47 12.56 6.28 -2.22
CA LEU A 47 12.65 7.35 -3.22
C LEU A 47 13.71 8.41 -2.88
N THR A 48 14.14 8.47 -1.63
CA THR A 48 15.25 9.31 -1.17
C THR A 48 16.14 8.52 -0.22
N ASP A 49 17.35 9.01 0.05
CA ASP A 49 18.13 8.45 1.14
C ASP A 49 17.43 8.63 2.49
N LEU A 50 17.53 7.56 3.28
CA LEU A 50 16.94 7.41 4.60
C LEU A 50 18.01 6.80 5.50
N SER A 51 18.03 7.24 6.75
CA SER A 51 18.74 6.48 7.78
C SER A 51 18.07 5.11 7.96
N LEU A 52 18.83 4.12 8.44
CA LEU A 52 18.31 2.79 8.75
C LEU A 52 17.10 2.85 9.69
N GLN A 53 17.13 3.75 10.68
CA GLN A 53 16.03 3.90 11.62
C GLN A 53 14.76 4.45 10.95
N GLU A 54 14.89 5.47 10.10
CA GLU A 54 13.75 6.04 9.36
C GLU A 54 13.13 5.00 8.43
N GLU A 55 13.97 4.27 7.69
CA GLU A 55 13.52 3.22 6.77
C GLU A 55 12.71 2.15 7.51
N VAL A 56 13.23 1.63 8.62
CA VAL A 56 12.54 0.63 9.44
C VAL A 56 11.22 1.16 10.01
N ASN A 57 11.21 2.38 10.55
CA ASN A 57 10.01 3.01 11.11
C ASN A 57 8.92 3.18 10.04
N LEU A 58 9.30 3.59 8.83
CA LEU A 58 8.37 3.76 7.73
C LEU A 58 7.82 2.41 7.23
N ILE A 59 8.66 1.37 7.18
CA ILE A 59 8.20 0.01 6.83
C ILE A 59 7.16 -0.48 7.83
N TYR A 60 7.41 -0.35 9.14
CA TYR A 60 6.43 -0.73 10.17
C TYR A 60 5.14 0.10 10.07
N SER A 61 5.26 1.39 9.78
CA SER A 61 4.10 2.27 9.58
C SER A 61 3.25 1.81 8.39
N PHE A 62 3.88 1.43 7.27
CA PHE A 62 3.16 0.87 6.14
C PHE A 62 2.55 -0.50 6.44
N LEU A 63 3.24 -1.37 7.17
CA LEU A 63 2.66 -2.65 7.60
C LEU A 63 1.39 -2.43 8.43
N MET A 64 1.42 -1.52 9.40
CA MET A 64 0.23 -1.17 10.18
C MET A 64 -0.90 -0.61 9.30
N LEU A 65 -0.59 0.33 8.40
CA LEU A 65 -1.56 0.89 7.47
C LEU A 65 -2.23 -0.20 6.64
N LEU A 66 -1.44 -1.13 6.08
CA LEU A 66 -1.96 -2.23 5.27
C LEU A 66 -2.85 -3.19 6.07
N LEU A 67 -2.50 -3.48 7.33
CA LEU A 67 -3.34 -4.29 8.21
C LEU A 67 -4.67 -3.61 8.53
N LEU A 68 -4.66 -2.30 8.77
CA LEU A 68 -5.86 -1.51 9.02
C LEU A 68 -6.76 -1.45 7.78
N GLU A 69 -6.19 -1.23 6.60
CA GLU A 69 -6.94 -1.25 5.35
C GLU A 69 -7.59 -2.61 5.08
N ARG A 70 -6.86 -3.71 5.33
CA ARG A 70 -7.45 -5.06 5.25
C ARG A 70 -8.61 -5.27 6.22
N ALA A 71 -8.55 -4.67 7.41
CA ALA A 71 -9.63 -4.76 8.38
C ALA A 71 -10.88 -3.95 7.96
N ARG A 72 -10.73 -2.98 7.05
CA ARG A 72 -11.83 -2.12 6.57
C ARG A 72 -12.61 -2.70 5.39
N GLY A 73 -12.06 -3.67 4.65
CA GLY A 73 -12.75 -4.39 3.56
C GLY A 73 -11.91 -4.53 2.29
#